data_AF-A0A354WYU4-F1
#
_entry.id   AF-A0A354WYU4-F1
#
_cell.length_a   1.000
_cell.length_b   1.000
_cell.length_c   1.000
_cell.angle_alpha   90.00
_cell.angle_beta   90.00
_cell.angle_gamma   90.00
#
_symmetry.space_group_name_H-M   'P 1'
#
loop_
_entity.id
_entity.type
_entity.pdbx_description
1 polymer ?
#
loop_
_entity_poly.entity_id
_entity_poly.type
_entity_poly.pdbx_seq_one_letter_code
_entity_poly.pdbx_strand_id
1 'polypeptide(L)'
;MKQEEIDIADFLRSMPGMMELYSPLCGEVMPKVIDDDGFILCSVLDGGIVKYVTFTSTGHFVGGYSDGEPKIAKHGECVLFPSKSDRDWNTYVWRPRKKNEKVFKPFDKVLVRDASDDCWWPAFFAIYNDYGMFGVMVHGEYPNFYRQCIPFNEKTAHFVGTSNPYKEDE
;
A
#
# COMPACT_ATOMS: atom_id res chain seq x y z
N MET A 1 20.94 2.87 -23.32
CA MET A 1 19.70 2.07 -23.25
C MET A 1 18.56 3.03 -23.02
N LYS A 2 17.49 2.95 -23.81
CA LYS A 2 16.23 3.64 -23.43
C LYS A 2 15.72 2.92 -22.20
N GLN A 3 15.51 3.64 -21.12
CA GLN A 3 14.80 3.10 -19.96
C GLN A 3 13.38 2.81 -20.42
N GLU A 4 12.95 1.54 -20.35
CA GLU A 4 11.56 1.18 -20.64
C GLU A 4 10.68 1.88 -19.59
N GLU A 5 9.59 2.49 -20.06
CA GLU A 5 8.61 3.13 -19.19
C GLU A 5 7.97 2.06 -18.31
N ILE A 6 7.90 2.30 -17.00
CA ILE A 6 7.36 1.33 -16.05
C ILE A 6 5.86 1.21 -16.22
N ASP A 7 5.38 -0.03 -16.28
CA ASP A 7 3.96 -0.35 -16.10
C ASP A 7 3.65 -0.44 -14.59
N ILE A 8 3.06 0.62 -14.06
CA ILE A 8 2.63 0.74 -12.67
C ILE A 8 1.51 -0.26 -12.39
N ALA A 9 0.62 -0.52 -13.35
CA ALA A 9 -0.50 -1.43 -13.14
C ALA A 9 0.00 -2.87 -12.91
N ASP A 10 0.92 -3.34 -13.74
CA ASP A 10 1.57 -4.65 -13.57
C ASP A 10 2.35 -4.72 -12.26
N PHE A 11 3.08 -3.67 -11.89
CA PHE A 11 3.74 -3.60 -10.60
C PHE A 11 2.74 -3.72 -9.44
N LEU A 12 1.64 -2.98 -9.47
CA LEU A 12 0.61 -3.04 -8.43
C LEU A 12 -0.11 -4.39 -8.39
N ARG A 13 -0.39 -5.04 -9.54
CA ARG A 13 -0.93 -6.41 -9.59
C ARG A 13 0.01 -7.42 -8.95
N SER A 14 1.32 -7.21 -9.08
CA SER A 14 2.34 -8.01 -8.39
C SER A 14 2.47 -7.68 -6.90
N MET A 15 1.54 -6.93 -6.29
CA MET A 15 1.49 -6.67 -4.85
C MET A 15 0.13 -7.05 -4.24
N PRO A 16 0.03 -8.12 -3.45
CA PRO A 16 -1.14 -8.44 -2.65
C PRO A 16 -1.02 -7.70 -1.33
N GLY A 17 -1.55 -6.49 -1.37
CA GLY A 17 -1.71 -5.62 -0.24
C GLY A 17 -2.27 -4.31 -0.74
N MET A 18 -3.17 -3.69 0.03
CA MET A 18 -3.48 -2.30 -0.22
C MET A 18 -2.16 -1.53 -0.04
N MET A 19 -1.63 -0.92 -1.09
CA MET A 19 -0.52 0.04 -1.01
C MET A 19 -1.12 1.43 -1.10
N GLU A 20 -0.93 2.26 -0.08
CA GLU A 20 -1.29 3.67 -0.18
C GLU A 20 -0.31 4.33 -1.15
N LEU A 21 -0.87 5.04 -2.13
CA LEU A 21 -0.16 5.80 -3.14
C LEU A 21 -0.41 7.28 -2.91
N TYR A 22 0.36 8.11 -3.59
CA TYR A 22 0.18 9.55 -3.54
C TYR A 22 -0.07 10.12 -4.93
N SER A 23 -1.00 11.07 -5.02
CA SER A 23 -1.17 11.94 -6.18
C SER A 23 -1.11 13.40 -5.76
N PRO A 24 -0.35 14.27 -6.46
CA PRO A 24 -0.40 15.71 -6.19
C PRO A 24 -1.78 16.33 -6.49
N LEU A 25 -2.65 15.64 -7.23
CA LEU A 25 -4.01 16.08 -7.52
C LEU A 25 -4.99 15.78 -6.37
N CYS A 26 -4.76 14.69 -5.62
CA CYS A 26 -5.76 14.12 -4.72
C CYS A 26 -5.27 13.86 -3.30
N GLY A 27 -3.97 13.99 -3.03
CA GLY A 27 -3.37 13.55 -1.77
C GLY A 27 -3.11 12.03 -1.76
N GLU A 28 -3.25 11.42 -0.58
CA GLU A 28 -3.14 9.97 -0.42
C GLU A 28 -4.33 9.25 -1.08
N VAL A 29 -4.05 8.19 -1.82
CA VAL A 29 -5.02 7.43 -2.60
C VAL A 29 -4.78 5.94 -2.41
N MET A 30 -5.86 5.15 -2.38
CA MET A 30 -5.79 3.70 -2.18
C MET A 30 -6.26 2.96 -3.43
N PRO A 31 -5.41 2.19 -4.14
CA PRO A 31 -5.82 1.32 -5.22
C PRO A 31 -6.92 0.35 -4.78
N LYS A 32 -7.95 0.20 -5.62
CA LYS A 32 -9.09 -0.68 -5.38
C LYS A 32 -9.25 -1.73 -6.45
N VAL A 33 -9.15 -1.31 -7.72
CA VAL A 33 -9.31 -2.18 -8.88
C VAL A 33 -8.28 -1.79 -9.92
N ILE A 34 -7.72 -2.78 -10.59
CA ILE A 34 -6.93 -2.60 -11.81
C ILE A 34 -7.65 -3.43 -12.87
N ASP A 35 -8.19 -2.79 -13.90
CA ASP A 35 -8.88 -3.50 -14.98
C ASP A 35 -7.90 -4.13 -15.97
N ASP A 36 -8.39 -4.89 -16.95
CA ASP A 36 -7.55 -5.61 -17.90
C ASP A 36 -6.74 -4.68 -18.81
N ASP A 37 -7.22 -3.46 -19.04
CA ASP A 37 -6.54 -2.42 -19.85
C ASP A 37 -5.46 -1.68 -19.04
N GLY A 38 -5.30 -1.97 -17.75
CA GLY A 38 -4.30 -1.38 -16.88
C GLY A 38 -4.71 -0.04 -16.28
N PHE A 39 -6.00 0.31 -16.30
CA PHE A 39 -6.49 1.46 -15.55
C PHE A 39 -6.57 1.13 -14.05
N ILE A 40 -6.00 2.02 -13.26
CA ILE A 40 -5.89 1.90 -11.80
C ILE A 40 -6.96 2.78 -11.17
N LEU A 41 -8.02 2.17 -10.66
CA LEU A 41 -9.07 2.83 -9.90
C LEU A 41 -8.62 2.96 -8.43
N CYS A 42 -8.47 4.19 -7.96
CA CYS A 42 -8.11 4.50 -6.58
C CYS A 42 -9.27 5.19 -5.85
N SER A 43 -9.41 4.91 -4.55
CA SER A 43 -10.28 5.68 -3.66
C SER A 43 -9.52 6.80 -2.96
N VAL A 44 -10.17 7.94 -2.77
CA VAL A 44 -9.69 9.12 -2.02
C VAL A 44 -10.69 9.40 -0.91
N LEU A 45 -10.21 9.69 0.30
CA LEU A 45 -11.05 10.16 1.40
C LEU A 45 -11.04 11.69 1.43
N ASP A 46 -12.18 12.32 1.16
CA ASP A 46 -12.33 13.78 1.15
C ASP A 46 -13.55 14.19 1.98
N GLY A 47 -13.32 14.85 3.12
CA GLY A 47 -14.39 15.30 4.02
C GLY A 47 -15.28 14.17 4.57
N GLY A 48 -14.74 12.96 4.72
CA GLY A 48 -15.50 11.77 5.14
C GLY A 48 -16.27 11.06 4.02
N ILE A 49 -16.18 11.56 2.79
CA ILE A 49 -16.79 10.95 1.60
C ILE A 49 -15.69 10.23 0.81
N VAL A 50 -15.98 8.98 0.43
CA VAL A 50 -15.11 8.21 -0.47
C VAL A 50 -15.39 8.64 -1.91
N LYS A 51 -14.38 9.19 -2.57
CA LYS A 51 -14.38 9.50 -4.00
C LYS A 51 -13.50 8.53 -4.75
N TYR A 52 -13.70 8.41 -6.05
CA TYR A 52 -12.90 7.56 -6.91
C TYR A 52 -12.22 8.37 -7.99
N VAL A 53 -10.96 8.03 -8.27
CA VAL A 53 -10.12 8.62 -9.32
C VAL A 53 -9.44 7.49 -10.07
N THR A 54 -9.18 7.69 -11.36
CA THR A 54 -8.59 6.66 -12.22
C THR A 54 -7.29 7.17 -12.82
N PHE A 55 -6.28 6.30 -12.87
CA PHE A 55 -4.99 6.57 -13.50
C PHE A 55 -4.69 5.50 -14.55
N THR A 56 -3.86 5.82 -15.53
CA THR A 56 -3.32 4.84 -16.48
C THR A 56 -2.23 3.98 -15.84
N SER A 57 -1.80 2.91 -16.52
CA SER A 57 -0.65 2.11 -16.13
C SER A 57 0.68 2.90 -16.09
N THR A 58 0.72 4.07 -16.73
CA THR A 58 1.86 5.01 -16.68
C THR A 58 1.64 6.17 -15.70
N GLY A 59 0.55 6.13 -14.92
CA GLY A 59 0.29 7.06 -13.82
C GLY A 59 -0.35 8.39 -14.24
N HIS A 60 -0.85 8.50 -15.47
CA HIS A 60 -1.54 9.70 -15.95
C HIS A 60 -2.98 9.72 -15.48
N PHE A 61 -3.48 10.91 -15.13
CA PHE A 61 -4.86 11.08 -14.70
C PHE A 61 -5.87 10.86 -15.84
N VAL A 62 -6.97 10.18 -15.53
CA VAL A 62 -8.13 10.00 -16.41
C VAL A 62 -9.26 10.92 -15.94
N GLY A 63 -9.55 11.96 -16.72
CA GLY A 63 -10.53 13.00 -16.41
C GLY A 63 -11.99 12.63 -16.63
N GLY A 64 -12.31 11.34 -16.66
CA GLY A 64 -13.65 10.80 -16.93
C GLY A 64 -13.74 10.08 -18.27
N TYR A 65 -14.96 9.69 -18.63
CA TYR A 65 -15.29 8.96 -19.84
C TYR A 65 -16.28 9.77 -20.68
N SER A 66 -16.08 9.78 -21.99
CA SER A 66 -17.01 10.39 -22.95
C SER A 66 -17.11 9.47 -24.16
N ASP A 67 -18.32 9.19 -24.63
CA ASP A 67 -18.54 8.34 -25.80
C ASP A 67 -17.92 6.94 -25.67
N GLY A 68 -17.82 6.42 -24.44
CA GLY A 68 -17.19 5.14 -24.13
C GLY A 68 -15.66 5.19 -24.00
N GLU A 69 -15.03 6.33 -24.27
CA GLU A 69 -13.57 6.48 -24.30
C GLU A 69 -13.03 7.26 -23.08
N PRO A 70 -11.92 6.81 -22.46
CA PRO A 70 -11.29 7.52 -21.35
C PRO A 70 -10.62 8.82 -21.82
N LYS A 71 -10.90 9.92 -21.12
CA LYS A 71 -10.22 11.21 -21.34
C LYS A 71 -8.90 11.24 -20.57
N ILE A 72 -7.87 10.69 -21.19
CA ILE A 72 -6.52 10.65 -20.64
C ILE A 72 -5.80 11.98 -20.92
N ALA A 73 -5.15 12.54 -19.91
CA ALA A 73 -4.24 13.67 -20.08
C ALA A 73 -2.92 13.21 -20.75
N LYS A 74 -2.96 12.82 -22.03
CA LYS A 74 -1.85 12.21 -22.79
C LYS A 74 -0.58 13.06 -22.91
N HIS A 75 -0.70 14.38 -22.68
CA HIS A 75 0.43 15.31 -22.64
C HIS A 75 0.77 15.79 -21.23
N GLY A 76 0.02 15.31 -20.22
CA GLY A 76 0.35 15.55 -18.82
C GLY A 76 1.52 14.67 -18.37
N GLU A 77 2.02 14.94 -17.17
CA GLU A 77 3.03 14.10 -16.53
C GLU A 77 2.37 12.97 -15.72
N CYS A 78 3.16 11.95 -15.35
CA CYS A 78 2.77 10.98 -14.34
C CYS A 78 2.42 11.70 -13.03
N VAL A 79 1.25 11.41 -12.47
CA VAL A 79 0.70 12.03 -11.24
C VAL A 79 0.24 10.98 -10.23
N LEU A 80 0.69 9.73 -10.36
CA LEU A 80 0.51 8.68 -9.38
C LEU A 80 1.88 8.20 -8.93
N PHE A 81 2.13 8.17 -7.63
CA PHE A 81 3.46 7.94 -7.07
C PHE A 81 3.42 6.98 -5.89
N PRO A 82 4.53 6.28 -5.59
CA PRO A 82 4.63 5.44 -4.39
C PRO A 82 4.34 6.18 -3.09
N SER A 83 4.78 7.44 -2.94
CA SER A 83 4.40 8.30 -1.80
C SER A 83 4.65 9.79 -2.10
N LYS A 84 4.26 10.68 -1.17
CA LYS A 84 4.49 12.13 -1.32
C LYS A 84 5.96 12.51 -1.52
N SER A 85 6.85 11.85 -0.78
CA SER A 85 8.31 12.07 -0.81
C SER A 85 9.04 11.18 -1.81
N ASP A 86 8.37 10.15 -2.35
CA ASP A 86 8.97 9.16 -3.25
C ASP A 86 8.17 9.08 -4.54
N ARG A 87 8.64 9.82 -5.55
CA ARG A 87 7.93 10.06 -6.81
C ARG A 87 8.58 9.42 -8.03
N ASP A 88 9.48 8.46 -7.80
CA ASP A 88 10.24 7.83 -8.86
C ASP A 88 9.99 6.32 -8.89
N TRP A 89 9.07 5.89 -9.76
CA TRP A 89 8.80 4.48 -10.01
C TRP A 89 10.04 3.73 -10.49
N ASN A 90 10.92 4.38 -11.25
CA ASN A 90 12.11 3.77 -11.83
C ASN A 90 13.10 3.30 -10.80
N THR A 91 13.21 3.98 -9.67
CA THR A 91 13.98 3.45 -8.55
C THR A 91 13.13 2.58 -7.66
N TYR A 92 11.87 2.95 -7.41
CA TYR A 92 11.00 2.26 -6.45
C TYR A 92 10.80 0.76 -6.75
N VAL A 93 10.48 0.41 -7.99
CA VAL A 93 10.14 -0.96 -8.39
C VAL A 93 11.30 -1.94 -8.13
N TRP A 94 12.54 -1.46 -8.25
CA TRP A 94 13.74 -2.26 -8.08
C TRP A 94 14.32 -2.23 -6.66
N ARG A 95 13.71 -1.47 -5.74
CA ARG A 95 14.20 -1.44 -4.36
C ARG A 95 14.04 -2.83 -3.76
N PRO A 96 15.11 -3.44 -3.22
CA PRO A 96 14.96 -4.66 -2.46
C PRO A 96 14.05 -4.36 -1.28
N ARG A 97 12.88 -5.00 -1.26
CA ARG A 97 12.03 -4.96 -0.08
C ARG A 97 12.80 -5.68 1.01
N LYS A 98 12.99 -5.02 2.16
CA LYS A 98 13.52 -5.71 3.33
C LYS A 98 12.61 -6.90 3.60
N LYS A 99 13.09 -8.10 3.30
CA LYS A 99 12.50 -9.32 3.85
C LYS A 99 12.56 -9.11 5.35
N ASN A 100 11.42 -9.13 6.02
CA ASN A 100 11.41 -8.94 7.46
C ASN A 100 12.30 -10.03 8.08
N GLU A 101 13.48 -9.63 8.56
CA GLU A 101 14.46 -10.55 9.18
C GLU A 101 13.95 -11.08 10.52
N LYS A 102 12.95 -10.41 11.10
CA LYS A 102 12.19 -10.96 12.22
C LYS A 102 11.55 -12.26 11.78
N VAL A 103 11.98 -13.36 12.38
CA VAL A 103 11.40 -14.68 12.18
C VAL A 103 10.30 -14.87 13.22
N PHE A 104 9.08 -14.45 12.90
CA PHE A 104 7.91 -14.81 13.69
C PHE A 104 7.51 -16.25 13.39
N LYS A 105 7.09 -16.97 14.43
CA LYS A 105 6.49 -18.30 14.33
C LYS A 105 4.97 -18.20 14.37
N PRO A 106 4.24 -19.12 13.73
CA PRO A 106 2.79 -19.19 13.90
C PRO A 106 2.40 -19.15 15.38
N PHE A 107 1.38 -18.35 15.69
CA PHE A 107 0.86 -18.06 17.02
C PHE A 107 1.74 -17.21 17.94
N ASP A 108 2.83 -16.63 17.44
CA ASP A 108 3.52 -15.55 18.17
C ASP A 108 2.55 -14.40 18.41
N LYS A 109 2.55 -13.87 19.64
CA LYS A 109 1.76 -12.69 19.99
C LYS A 109 2.44 -11.46 19.41
N VAL A 110 1.71 -10.71 18.60
CA VAL A 110 2.24 -9.55 17.89
C VAL A 110 1.30 -8.36 18.00
N LEU A 111 1.85 -7.17 17.75
CA LEU A 111 1.08 -5.97 17.45
C LEU A 111 1.25 -5.65 15.97
N VAL A 112 0.14 -5.39 15.29
CA VAL A 112 0.11 -5.05 13.87
C VAL A 112 -0.62 -3.75 13.60
N ARG A 113 -0.26 -3.10 12.50
CA ARG A 113 -0.98 -1.97 11.89
C ARG A 113 -0.55 -1.78 10.44
N ASP A 114 -1.30 -0.99 9.68
CA ASP A 114 -1.01 -0.78 8.26
C ASP A 114 -0.31 0.57 8.01
N ALA A 115 -0.95 1.67 8.45
CA ALA A 115 -0.43 3.03 8.34
C ALA A 115 0.23 3.53 9.65
N SER A 116 0.94 4.66 9.57
CA SER A 116 1.62 5.24 10.74
C SER A 116 0.68 5.91 11.74
N ASP A 117 -0.49 6.34 11.28
CA ASP A 117 -1.57 6.96 12.05
C ASP A 117 -2.58 5.92 12.57
N ASP A 118 -2.52 4.68 12.09
CA ASP A 118 -3.29 3.56 12.62
C ASP A 118 -2.88 3.20 14.06
N CYS A 119 -3.87 2.78 14.84
CA CYS A 119 -3.66 2.18 16.13
C CYS A 119 -3.01 0.78 16.01
N TRP A 120 -2.14 0.45 16.97
CA TRP A 120 -1.62 -0.91 17.10
C TRP A 120 -2.69 -1.88 17.62
N TRP A 121 -2.85 -3.00 16.92
CA TRP A 121 -3.80 -4.06 17.28
C TRP A 121 -3.10 -5.36 17.67
N PRO A 122 -3.51 -6.00 18.77
CA PRO A 122 -3.00 -7.31 19.14
C PRO A 122 -3.53 -8.39 18.20
N ALA A 123 -2.65 -9.29 17.80
CA ALA A 123 -2.98 -10.43 16.94
C ALA A 123 -2.05 -11.62 17.19
N PHE A 124 -2.36 -12.75 16.55
CA PHE A 124 -1.47 -13.90 16.48
C PHE A 124 -0.86 -14.00 15.09
N PHE A 125 0.47 -14.07 15.01
CA PHE A 125 1.15 -14.25 13.74
C PHE A 125 0.73 -15.58 13.08
N ALA A 126 0.58 -15.60 11.76
CA ALA A 126 0.25 -16.79 11.01
C ALA A 126 1.33 -17.11 9.97
N ILE A 127 1.62 -16.17 9.07
CA ILE A 127 2.44 -16.44 7.89
C ILE A 127 3.02 -15.16 7.28
N TYR A 128 4.11 -15.29 6.52
CA TYR A 128 4.57 -14.26 5.57
C TYR A 128 3.99 -14.54 4.19
N ASN A 129 3.52 -13.52 3.49
CA ASN A 129 3.32 -13.65 2.05
C ASN A 129 4.63 -13.37 1.29
N ASP A 130 4.69 -13.73 0.02
CA ASP A 130 5.86 -13.53 -0.86
C ASP A 130 6.24 -12.06 -1.07
N TYR A 131 5.47 -11.14 -0.48
CA TYR A 131 5.52 -9.69 -0.69
C TYR A 131 5.97 -8.96 0.57
N GLY A 132 6.35 -9.71 1.60
CA GLY A 132 6.93 -9.19 2.83
C GLY A 132 5.91 -8.70 3.87
N MET A 133 4.61 -8.93 3.67
CA MET A 133 3.58 -8.56 4.63
C MET A 133 3.40 -9.65 5.71
N PHE A 134 2.91 -9.23 6.87
CA PHE A 134 2.66 -10.10 8.01
C PHE A 134 1.20 -10.51 8.06
N GLY A 135 0.92 -11.77 7.76
CA GLY A 135 -0.39 -12.37 7.93
C GLY A 135 -0.64 -12.71 9.40
N VAL A 136 -1.76 -12.26 9.94
CA VAL A 136 -2.15 -12.49 11.34
C VAL A 136 -3.61 -12.93 11.47
N MET A 137 -3.91 -13.64 12.55
CA MET A 137 -5.26 -14.00 12.96
C MET A 137 -5.79 -12.92 13.92
N VAL A 138 -6.81 -12.19 13.49
CA VAL A 138 -7.49 -11.18 14.32
C VAL A 138 -8.90 -11.64 14.64
N HIS A 139 -9.71 -11.97 13.63
CA HIS A 139 -11.01 -12.66 13.75
C HIS A 139 -11.40 -13.21 12.38
N GLY A 140 -11.43 -14.54 12.19
CA GLY A 140 -11.87 -15.14 10.92
C GLY A 140 -11.10 -16.39 10.50
N GLU A 141 -11.52 -16.98 9.38
CA GLU A 141 -10.94 -18.20 8.81
C GLU A 141 -9.62 -17.96 8.05
N TYR A 142 -9.38 -16.72 7.59
CA TYR A 142 -8.22 -16.34 6.77
C TYR A 142 -7.35 -15.28 7.47
N PRO A 143 -6.02 -15.30 7.24
CA PRO A 143 -5.13 -14.30 7.80
C PRO A 143 -5.36 -12.92 7.17
N ASN A 144 -5.38 -11.89 8.00
CA ASN A 144 -5.33 -10.49 7.57
C ASN A 144 -3.87 -10.05 7.45
N PHE A 145 -3.51 -9.35 6.38
CA PHE A 145 -2.12 -8.96 6.12
C PHE A 145 -1.88 -7.50 6.49
N TYR A 146 -0.80 -7.24 7.23
CA TYR A 146 -0.40 -5.92 7.69
C TYR A 146 1.03 -5.61 7.28
N ARG A 147 1.33 -4.32 7.08
CA ARG A 147 2.68 -3.85 6.72
C ARG A 147 3.64 -3.81 7.90
N GLN A 148 3.14 -3.50 9.10
CA GLN A 148 3.97 -3.42 10.31
C GLN A 148 3.57 -4.53 11.28
N CYS A 149 4.58 -5.19 11.86
CA CYS A 149 4.41 -6.23 12.87
C CYS A 149 5.57 -6.19 13.86
N ILE A 150 5.25 -6.04 15.14
CA ILE A 150 6.21 -6.01 16.24
C ILE A 150 5.81 -7.07 17.28
N PRO A 151 6.76 -7.63 18.05
CA PRO A 151 6.42 -8.59 19.10
C PRO A 151 5.50 -7.92 20.14
N PHE A 152 4.53 -8.65 20.68
CA PHE A 152 3.72 -8.20 21.81
C PHE A 152 4.28 -8.79 23.12
N ASN A 153 4.99 -7.95 23.88
CA ASN A 153 5.65 -8.30 25.14
C ASN A 153 5.61 -7.12 26.12
N GLU A 154 6.26 -7.24 27.27
CA GLU A 154 6.27 -6.19 28.31
C GLU A 154 6.78 -4.83 27.80
N LYS A 155 7.74 -4.82 26.87
CA LYS A 155 8.30 -3.58 26.30
C LYS A 155 7.33 -2.91 25.33
N THR A 156 6.53 -3.67 24.59
CA THR A 156 5.66 -3.14 23.52
C THR A 156 4.19 -3.06 23.91
N ALA A 157 3.79 -3.63 25.06
CA ALA A 157 2.38 -3.71 25.44
C ALA A 157 1.67 -2.36 25.56
N HIS A 158 2.40 -1.30 25.91
CA HIS A 158 1.88 0.05 26.02
C HIS A 158 1.47 0.68 24.68
N PHE A 159 1.83 0.08 23.54
CA PHE A 159 1.42 0.57 22.23
C PHE A 159 -0.02 0.22 21.86
N VAL A 160 -0.63 -0.77 22.50
CA VAL A 160 -2.00 -1.25 22.19
C VAL A 160 -2.99 -0.08 22.19
N GLY A 161 -3.71 0.09 21.09
CA GLY A 161 -4.71 1.16 20.93
C GLY A 161 -4.13 2.56 20.74
N THR A 162 -2.81 2.71 20.64
CA THR A 162 -2.13 3.98 20.35
C THR A 162 -1.62 4.01 18.91
N SER A 163 -1.40 5.19 18.35
CA SER A 163 -0.71 5.40 17.06
C SER A 163 0.77 5.79 17.22
N ASN A 164 1.32 5.66 18.43
CA ASN A 164 2.69 6.05 18.73
C ASN A 164 3.68 5.29 17.82
N PRO A 165 4.68 5.98 17.24
CA PRO A 165 5.65 5.33 16.38
C PRO A 165 6.53 4.37 17.19
N TYR A 166 6.67 3.14 16.72
CA TYR A 166 7.67 2.21 17.22
C TYR A 166 9.03 2.53 16.60
N LYS A 167 10.05 2.66 17.44
CA LYS A 167 11.45 2.70 17.01
C LYS A 167 12.14 1.48 17.62
N GLU A 168 12.78 0.68 16.78
CA GLU A 168 13.69 -0.35 17.25
C GLU A 168 14.88 0.35 17.91
N ASP A 169 15.20 -0.04 19.15
CA ASP A 169 16.47 0.37 19.75
C ASP A 169 17.59 -0.26 18.91
N GLU A 170 18.51 0.56 18.39
CA GLU A 170 19.69 0.14 17.60
C GLU A 170 20.62 -0.79 18.39
#